data_AF-A0A6B3NLA1-F1
#
_entry.id   AF-A0A6B3NLA1-F1
#
_cell.length_a   1.000
_cell.length_b   1.000
_cell.length_c   1.000
_cell.angle_alpha   90.00
_cell.angle_beta   90.00
_cell.angle_gamma   90.00
#
_symmetry.space_group_name_H-M   'P 1'
#
loop_
_entity.id
_entity.type
_entity.pdbx_description
1 polymer ?
#
loop_
_entity_poly.entity_id
_entity_poly.type
_entity_poly.pdbx_seq_one_letter_code
_entity_poly.pdbx_strand_id
1 'polypeptide(L)'
;MKQLMVLFLVLLAAMLWFIRPAKSQVSQPTLEKATLEEINQLWKESAHALNGVNCSSCHQNRKTKALITKPTHDSCQSCHPQAVDTFLLGKHGIRLLEDLPPLTIALAHLPMQVSAQNKLMNCNACHNVHSVNTYQAAVNSCLTCHQDAHSLNYKYSPHAQLFQAEGILPRPSSKSVTSGTSHRF
;
A
#
# COMPACT_ATOMS: atom_id res chain seq x y z
N MET A 1 -25.96 28.83 -59.01
CA MET A 1 -25.01 27.74 -58.68
C MET A 1 -24.00 28.13 -57.60
N LYS A 2 -23.24 29.23 -57.72
CA LYS A 2 -22.26 29.67 -56.69
C LYS A 2 -22.87 29.93 -55.29
N GLN A 3 -24.02 30.60 -55.23
CA GLN A 3 -24.72 30.91 -53.95
C GLN A 3 -25.23 29.65 -53.22
N LEU A 4 -25.70 28.65 -53.97
CA LEU A 4 -26.20 27.38 -53.41
C LEU A 4 -25.05 26.53 -52.84
N MET A 5 -23.88 26.59 -53.47
CA MET A 5 -22.66 25.88 -53.03
C MET A 5 -22.06 26.49 -51.75
N VAL A 6 -22.11 27.81 -51.61
CA VAL A 6 -21.68 28.51 -50.39
C VAL A 6 -22.60 28.19 -49.21
N LEU A 7 -23.92 28.18 -49.42
CA LEU A 7 -24.88 27.82 -48.37
C LEU A 7 -24.69 26.37 -47.89
N PHE A 8 -24.41 25.45 -48.82
CA PHE A 8 -24.16 24.05 -48.51
C PHE A 8 -22.87 23.86 -47.71
N LEU A 9 -21.79 24.57 -48.05
CA LEU A 9 -20.52 24.53 -47.32
C LEU A 9 -20.63 25.13 -45.90
N VAL A 10 -21.41 26.20 -45.73
CA VAL A 10 -21.67 26.81 -44.42
C VAL A 10 -22.50 25.88 -43.54
N LEU A 11 -23.53 25.23 -44.10
CA LEU A 11 -24.33 24.23 -43.38
C LEU A 11 -23.50 22.99 -43.01
N LEU A 12 -22.62 22.51 -43.89
CA LEU A 12 -21.74 21.38 -43.63
C LEU A 12 -20.72 21.69 -42.51
N ALA A 13 -20.12 22.89 -42.54
CA ALA A 13 -19.21 23.37 -41.51
C ALA A 13 -19.91 23.56 -40.15
N ALA A 14 -21.15 24.05 -40.15
CA ALA A 14 -21.96 24.15 -38.94
C ALA A 14 -22.31 22.77 -38.38
N MET A 15 -22.66 21.80 -39.24
CA MET A 15 -22.94 20.41 -38.84
C MET A 15 -21.72 19.73 -38.22
N LEU A 16 -20.52 19.97 -38.77
CA LEU A 16 -19.25 19.45 -38.27
C LEU A 16 -18.81 20.09 -36.94
N TRP A 17 -19.31 21.29 -36.60
CA TRP A 17 -19.00 21.94 -35.32
C TRP A 17 -19.80 21.34 -34.14
N PHE A 18 -20.96 20.73 -34.42
CA PHE A 18 -21.76 20.02 -33.43
C PHE A 18 -21.28 18.59 -33.14
N ILE A 19 -20.43 18.01 -34.00
CA ILE A 19 -19.78 16.72 -33.74
C ILE A 19 -18.47 16.94 -32.97
N ARG A 20 -18.57 17.57 -31.79
CA ARG A 20 -17.47 17.52 -30.83
C ARG A 20 -17.52 16.18 -30.11
N PRO A 21 -16.47 15.33 -30.19
CA PRO A 21 -16.44 14.12 -29.39
C PRO A 21 -16.55 14.52 -27.92
N ALA A 22 -17.55 13.98 -27.23
CA ALA A 22 -17.66 14.13 -25.79
C ALA A 22 -16.33 13.65 -25.18
N LYS A 23 -15.61 14.55 -24.50
CA LYS A 23 -14.46 14.14 -23.70
C LYS A 23 -15.00 13.16 -22.66
N SER A 24 -14.68 11.88 -22.81
CA SER A 24 -15.01 10.87 -21.81
C SER A 24 -14.34 11.29 -20.52
N GLN A 25 -15.12 11.78 -19.58
CA GLN A 25 -14.63 12.14 -18.26
C GLN A 25 -14.42 10.83 -17.51
N VAL A 26 -13.21 10.27 -17.64
CA VAL A 26 -12.75 9.19 -16.79
C VAL A 26 -12.77 9.74 -15.37
N SER A 27 -13.78 9.35 -14.59
CA SER A 27 -13.88 9.67 -13.18
C SER A 27 -12.69 9.05 -12.48
N GLN A 28 -11.71 9.88 -12.14
CA GLN A 28 -10.67 9.44 -11.22
C GLN A 28 -11.34 9.03 -9.91
N PRO A 29 -10.93 7.93 -9.28
CA PRO A 29 -11.47 7.51 -8.00
C PRO A 29 -11.18 8.62 -6.98
N THR A 30 -12.18 9.41 -6.64
CA THR A 30 -12.07 10.45 -5.62
C THR A 30 -12.10 9.75 -4.27
N LEU A 31 -11.02 9.87 -3.50
CA LEU A 31 -11.03 9.49 -2.09
C LEU A 31 -12.12 10.29 -1.39
N GLU A 32 -12.98 9.60 -0.64
CA GLU A 32 -14.01 10.25 0.14
C GLU A 32 -13.37 11.14 1.21
N LYS A 33 -13.99 12.29 1.50
CA LYS A 33 -13.52 13.23 2.52
C LYS A 33 -13.32 12.55 3.88
N ALA A 34 -14.22 11.64 4.27
CA ALA A 34 -14.13 10.90 5.52
C ALA A 34 -12.85 10.04 5.58
N THR A 35 -12.53 9.32 4.49
CA THR A 35 -11.28 8.54 4.38
C THR A 35 -10.04 9.42 4.48
N LEU A 36 -10.08 10.62 3.89
CA LEU A 36 -8.95 11.54 3.98
C LEU A 36 -8.71 12.05 5.41
N GLU A 37 -9.79 12.31 6.17
CA GLU A 37 -9.67 12.73 7.57
C GLU A 37 -9.08 11.61 8.43
N GLU A 38 -9.51 10.36 8.23
CA GLU A 38 -8.93 9.20 8.91
C GLU A 38 -7.43 9.04 8.61
N ILE A 39 -7.04 9.13 7.33
CA ILE A 39 -5.63 9.08 6.91
C ILE A 39 -4.81 10.17 7.59
N ASN A 40 -5.34 11.40 7.61
CA ASN A 40 -4.69 12.52 8.27
C ASN A 40 -4.52 12.28 9.77
N GLN A 41 -5.53 11.71 10.44
CA GLN A 41 -5.46 11.41 11.86
C GLN A 41 -4.40 10.34 12.16
N LEU A 42 -4.40 9.23 11.40
CA LEU A 42 -3.39 8.19 11.54
C LEU A 42 -1.98 8.73 11.33
N TRP A 43 -1.79 9.58 10.31
CA TRP A 43 -0.51 10.22 10.03
C TRP A 43 -0.06 11.15 11.15
N LYS A 44 -0.92 12.04 11.66
CA LYS A 44 -0.57 13.02 12.69
C LYS A 44 0.04 12.39 13.95
N GLU A 45 -0.44 11.20 14.33
CA GLU A 45 0.01 10.48 15.52
C GLU A 45 1.23 9.57 15.26
N SER A 46 1.67 9.49 14.01
CA SER A 46 2.67 8.54 13.57
C SER A 46 4.10 8.99 13.85
N ALA A 47 5.02 8.02 13.96
CA ALA A 47 6.45 8.31 14.00
C ALA A 47 6.94 9.07 12.76
N HIS A 48 6.30 8.91 11.61
CA HIS A 48 6.61 9.67 10.41
C HIS A 48 6.32 11.16 10.59
N ALA A 49 5.14 11.53 11.09
CA ALA A 49 4.80 12.93 11.35
C ALA A 49 5.74 13.55 12.39
N LEU A 50 6.04 12.82 13.47
CA LEU A 50 6.98 13.26 14.50
C LEU A 50 8.39 13.55 13.96
N ASN A 51 8.78 12.91 12.86
CA ASN A 51 10.08 13.10 12.20
C ASN A 51 9.99 13.97 10.93
N GLY A 52 8.91 14.72 10.75
CA GLY A 52 8.75 15.66 9.63
C GLY A 52 8.49 15.02 8.27
N VAL A 53 8.25 13.71 8.21
CA VAL A 53 7.87 13.00 6.97
C VAL A 53 6.41 13.30 6.69
N ASN A 54 6.14 14.18 5.71
CA ASN A 54 4.79 14.58 5.31
C ASN A 54 4.30 13.81 4.07
N CYS A 55 3.05 14.05 3.64
CA CYS A 55 2.39 13.37 2.52
C CYS A 55 3.21 13.37 1.23
N SER A 56 3.83 14.53 0.89
CA SER A 56 4.62 14.67 -0.34
C SER A 56 5.89 13.83 -0.34
N SER A 57 6.40 13.45 0.84
CA SER A 57 7.59 12.60 0.95
C SER A 57 7.41 11.24 0.27
N CYS A 58 6.17 10.72 0.24
CA CYS A 58 5.83 9.45 -0.39
C CYS A 58 4.98 9.65 -1.66
N HIS A 59 4.00 10.54 -1.60
CA HIS A 59 3.01 10.73 -2.66
C HIS A 59 3.44 11.75 -3.72
N GLN A 60 4.65 12.30 -3.69
CA GLN A 60 5.13 13.20 -4.75
C GLN A 60 6.32 12.62 -5.49
N ASN A 61 6.23 12.56 -6.82
CA ASN A 61 7.38 12.23 -7.64
C ASN A 61 8.47 13.29 -7.49
N ARG A 62 9.69 12.89 -7.15
CA ARG A 62 10.79 13.83 -6.88
C ARG A 62 11.16 14.71 -8.08
N LYS A 63 11.06 14.18 -9.30
CA LYS A 63 11.42 14.88 -10.55
C LYS A 63 10.26 15.71 -11.11
N THR A 64 9.11 15.08 -11.31
CA THR A 64 7.96 15.72 -12.00
C THR A 64 7.05 16.49 -11.06
N LYS A 65 7.21 16.32 -9.73
CA LYS A 65 6.32 16.86 -8.70
C LYS A 65 4.86 16.37 -8.78
N ALA A 66 4.58 15.39 -9.65
CA ALA A 66 3.26 14.80 -9.81
C ALA A 66 2.86 13.96 -8.60
N LEU A 67 1.55 13.88 -8.35
CA LEU A 67 0.97 13.02 -7.32
C LEU A 67 1.11 11.55 -7.71
N ILE A 68 1.62 10.75 -6.79
CA ILE A 68 1.67 9.29 -6.85
C ILE A 68 0.57 8.78 -5.93
N THR A 69 -0.49 8.20 -6.48
CA THR A 69 -1.64 7.74 -5.67
C THR A 69 -1.32 6.51 -4.83
N LYS A 70 -0.47 5.61 -5.35
CA LYS A 70 -0.02 4.39 -4.67
C LYS A 70 1.50 4.29 -4.73
N PRO A 71 2.21 4.80 -3.71
CA PRO A 71 3.66 4.64 -3.61
C PRO A 71 4.07 3.16 -3.64
N THR A 72 5.21 2.88 -4.28
CA THR A 72 5.85 1.56 -4.30
C THR A 72 6.85 1.44 -3.14
N HIS A 73 7.51 0.29 -3.03
CA HIS A 73 8.58 0.09 -2.05
C HIS A 73 9.77 1.06 -2.24
N ASP A 74 9.93 1.63 -3.44
CA ASP A 74 10.96 2.64 -3.73
C ASP A 74 10.85 3.89 -2.84
N SER A 75 9.62 4.32 -2.55
CA SER A 75 9.37 5.44 -1.63
C SER A 75 9.84 5.14 -0.21
N CYS A 76 9.86 3.85 0.18
CA CYS A 76 10.34 3.40 1.47
C CYS A 76 11.87 3.23 1.47
N GLN A 77 12.45 2.74 0.37
CA GLN A 77 13.88 2.42 0.24
C GLN A 77 14.78 3.61 0.54
N SER A 78 14.35 4.84 0.22
CA SER A 78 15.18 6.03 0.44
C SER A 78 15.52 6.28 1.91
N CYS A 79 14.71 5.77 2.84
CA CYS A 79 14.91 5.93 4.28
C CYS A 79 15.06 4.58 5.02
N HIS A 80 14.53 3.49 4.46
CA HIS A 80 14.54 2.15 5.04
C HIS A 80 15.21 1.12 4.12
N PRO A 81 16.46 1.36 3.65
CA PRO A 81 17.04 0.51 2.62
C PRO A 81 17.18 -0.94 3.07
N GLN A 82 17.68 -1.19 4.29
CA GLN A 82 17.86 -2.55 4.79
C GLN A 82 16.54 -3.31 4.95
N ALA A 83 15.48 -2.61 5.37
CA ALA A 83 14.17 -3.24 5.57
C ALA A 83 13.51 -3.60 4.24
N VAL A 84 13.65 -2.74 3.24
CA VAL A 84 13.14 -3.02 1.89
C VAL A 84 13.97 -4.11 1.22
N ASP A 85 15.31 -4.05 1.29
CA ASP A 85 16.19 -5.11 0.76
C ASP A 85 15.83 -6.47 1.36
N THR A 86 15.67 -6.55 2.68
CA THR A 86 15.31 -7.81 3.36
C THR A 86 13.92 -8.29 2.94
N PHE A 87 12.94 -7.39 2.81
CA PHE A 87 11.61 -7.74 2.33
C PHE A 87 11.64 -8.29 0.90
N LEU A 88 12.35 -7.61 0.00
CA LEU A 88 12.49 -8.00 -1.40
C LEU A 88 13.21 -9.34 -1.56
N LEU A 89 14.23 -9.62 -0.74
CA LEU A 89 14.93 -10.90 -0.76
C LEU A 89 14.12 -12.05 -0.15
N GLY A 90 13.10 -11.75 0.66
CA GLY A 90 12.28 -12.75 1.34
C GLY A 90 11.08 -13.23 0.54
N LYS A 91 10.47 -14.33 1.02
CA LYS A 91 9.37 -15.02 0.30
C LYS A 91 8.18 -14.12 -0.02
N HIS A 92 7.94 -13.11 0.82
CA HIS A 92 6.85 -12.17 0.67
C HIS A 92 7.10 -11.08 -0.37
N GLY A 93 8.36 -10.66 -0.58
CA GLY A 93 8.72 -9.59 -1.50
C GLY A 93 9.44 -10.05 -2.77
N ILE A 94 9.91 -11.29 -2.85
CA ILE A 94 10.73 -11.80 -3.97
C ILE A 94 10.10 -11.61 -5.34
N ARG A 95 8.77 -11.65 -5.43
CA ARG A 95 8.08 -11.36 -6.69
C ARG A 95 8.30 -9.93 -7.16
N LEU A 96 8.30 -8.96 -6.25
CA LEU A 96 8.56 -7.56 -6.60
C LEU A 96 10.02 -7.34 -6.98
N LEU A 97 10.96 -8.10 -6.41
CA LEU A 97 12.37 -8.06 -6.80
C LEU A 97 12.58 -8.52 -8.25
N GLU A 98 11.78 -9.50 -8.68
CA GLU A 98 11.82 -10.07 -10.03
C GLU A 98 10.88 -9.35 -11.03
N ASP A 99 10.47 -8.12 -10.72
CA ASP A 99 9.52 -7.33 -11.54
C ASP A 99 8.18 -8.03 -11.83
N LEU A 100 7.78 -8.96 -10.96
CA LEU A 100 6.49 -9.66 -11.03
C LEU A 100 5.44 -8.96 -10.17
N PRO A 101 4.14 -9.18 -10.44
CA PRO A 101 3.07 -8.69 -9.59
C PRO A 101 3.22 -9.19 -8.14
N PRO A 102 2.83 -8.38 -7.14
CA PRO A 102 2.93 -8.75 -5.72
C PRO A 102 2.29 -10.11 -5.44
N LEU A 103 2.83 -10.85 -4.47
CA LEU A 103 2.22 -12.09 -4.01
C LEU A 103 0.80 -11.81 -3.50
N THR A 104 -0.15 -12.64 -3.91
CA THR A 104 -1.48 -12.71 -3.30
C THR A 104 -1.57 -13.94 -2.42
N ILE A 105 -2.44 -13.90 -1.41
CA ILE A 105 -2.66 -15.05 -0.51
C ILE A 105 -3.18 -16.27 -1.29
N ALA A 106 -3.91 -16.06 -2.39
CA ALA A 106 -4.39 -17.12 -3.27
C ALA A 106 -3.27 -17.98 -3.91
N LEU A 107 -2.04 -17.47 -3.98
CA LEU A 107 -0.90 -18.21 -4.50
C LEU A 107 -0.19 -19.05 -3.40
N ALA A 108 -0.61 -18.94 -2.15
CA ALA A 108 0.04 -19.63 -1.04
C ALA A 108 -0.38 -21.11 -0.98
N HIS A 109 0.59 -21.99 -0.73
CA HIS A 109 0.37 -23.42 -0.50
C HIS A 109 0.30 -23.78 1.00
N LEU A 110 -0.08 -22.82 1.85
CA LEU A 110 -0.19 -22.97 3.30
C LEU A 110 -1.63 -22.73 3.76
N PRO A 111 -2.02 -23.15 4.97
CA PRO A 111 -3.31 -22.78 5.55
C PRO A 111 -3.42 -21.26 5.73
N MET A 112 -4.30 -20.64 4.93
CA MET A 112 -4.50 -19.20 4.91
C MET A 112 -5.96 -18.83 5.15
N GLN A 113 -6.18 -17.61 5.64
CA GLN A 113 -7.49 -17.00 5.82
C GLN A 113 -8.18 -16.82 4.46
N VAL A 114 -9.36 -17.42 4.29
CA VAL A 114 -10.13 -17.34 3.04
C VAL A 114 -10.53 -15.90 2.70
N SER A 115 -10.79 -15.06 3.71
CA SER A 115 -11.12 -13.64 3.50
C SER A 115 -9.94 -12.81 2.98
N ALA A 116 -8.71 -13.32 3.02
CA ALA A 116 -7.50 -12.60 2.63
C ALA A 116 -6.99 -12.95 1.22
N GLN A 117 -7.68 -13.79 0.45
CA GLN A 117 -7.24 -14.32 -0.85
C GLN A 117 -6.66 -13.25 -1.81
N ASN A 118 -7.29 -12.08 -1.86
CA ASN A 118 -6.91 -10.98 -2.75
C ASN A 118 -5.95 -9.95 -2.12
N LYS A 119 -5.50 -10.18 -0.88
CA LYS A 119 -4.58 -9.27 -0.20
C LYS A 119 -3.22 -9.33 -0.87
N LEU A 120 -2.72 -8.16 -1.27
CA LEU A 120 -1.42 -7.99 -1.91
C LEU A 120 -0.32 -7.87 -0.85
N MET A 121 0.77 -8.59 -1.07
CA MET A 121 1.95 -8.51 -0.22
C MET A 121 2.85 -7.35 -0.64
N ASN A 122 2.84 -6.28 0.14
CA ASN A 122 3.65 -5.08 -0.04
C ASN A 122 3.89 -4.42 1.34
N CYS A 123 4.54 -3.25 1.37
CA CYS A 123 4.87 -2.56 2.62
C CYS A 123 3.65 -2.17 3.49
N ASN A 124 2.43 -2.14 2.93
CA ASN A 124 1.19 -1.87 3.67
C ASN A 124 0.48 -3.15 4.15
N ALA A 125 1.02 -4.34 3.87
CA ALA A 125 0.36 -5.59 4.22
C ALA A 125 0.41 -5.90 5.73
N CYS A 126 1.47 -5.46 6.41
CA CYS A 126 1.77 -5.79 7.81
C CYS A 126 1.53 -4.62 8.77
N HIS A 127 1.82 -3.38 8.39
CA HIS A 127 1.45 -2.19 9.15
C HIS A 127 0.79 -1.19 8.22
N ASN A 128 -0.14 -0.41 8.78
CA ASN A 128 -0.71 0.72 8.06
C ASN A 128 0.40 1.76 7.82
N VAL A 129 0.58 2.19 6.58
CA VAL A 129 1.65 3.14 6.19
C VAL A 129 1.47 4.56 6.73
N HIS A 130 0.26 4.92 7.17
CA HIS A 130 -0.04 6.21 7.77
C HIS A 130 0.12 6.22 9.29
N SER A 131 -0.18 5.12 10.01
CA SER A 131 0.10 5.06 11.47
C SER A 131 1.48 4.51 11.82
N VAL A 132 2.07 3.70 10.92
CA VAL A 132 3.35 2.97 11.08
C VAL A 132 3.51 2.21 12.39
N ASN A 133 2.40 1.68 12.92
CA ASN A 133 2.42 0.87 14.14
C ASN A 133 3.13 -0.48 13.89
N THR A 134 4.37 -0.60 14.36
CA THR A 134 5.18 -1.81 14.22
C THR A 134 4.85 -2.91 15.22
N TYR A 135 4.25 -2.57 16.38
CA TYR A 135 3.74 -3.56 17.33
C TYR A 135 2.70 -4.47 16.68
N GLN A 136 1.77 -3.87 15.94
CA GLN A 136 0.75 -4.59 15.17
C GLN A 136 1.38 -5.50 14.10
N ALA A 137 2.44 -5.04 13.42
CA ALA A 137 3.15 -5.81 12.41
C ALA A 137 3.98 -6.97 12.96
N ALA A 138 4.30 -6.97 14.25
CA ALA A 138 5.15 -8.00 14.84
C ALA A 138 4.45 -9.37 14.90
N VAL A 139 3.13 -9.38 15.13
CA VAL A 139 2.36 -10.63 15.32
C VAL A 139 0.98 -10.55 14.68
N ASN A 140 0.15 -9.60 15.11
CA ASN A 140 -1.28 -9.60 14.82
C ASN A 140 -1.57 -9.52 13.32
N SER A 141 -0.79 -8.75 12.57
CA SER A 141 -0.99 -8.65 11.12
C SER A 141 -0.71 -9.95 10.37
N CYS A 142 0.17 -10.81 10.89
CA CYS A 142 0.42 -12.13 10.31
C CYS A 142 -0.86 -12.98 10.34
N LEU A 143 -1.63 -12.92 11.44
CA LEU A 143 -2.86 -13.67 11.65
C LEU A 143 -4.04 -13.21 10.78
N THR A 144 -3.90 -12.05 10.12
CA THR A 144 -4.87 -11.60 9.10
C THR A 144 -4.82 -12.44 7.83
N CYS A 145 -3.72 -13.19 7.62
CA CYS A 145 -3.52 -14.04 6.45
C CYS A 145 -3.22 -15.49 6.85
N HIS A 146 -2.42 -15.73 7.87
CA HIS A 146 -2.06 -17.06 8.33
C HIS A 146 -3.16 -17.68 9.21
N GLN A 147 -3.48 -18.95 8.92
CA GLN A 147 -4.43 -19.75 9.69
C GLN A 147 -3.84 -21.10 10.13
N ASP A 148 -2.51 -21.23 10.11
CA ASP A 148 -1.84 -22.44 10.57
C ASP A 148 -1.79 -22.54 12.12
N ALA A 149 -1.65 -23.77 12.62
CA ALA A 149 -1.66 -24.04 14.05
C ALA A 149 -0.51 -23.34 14.80
N HIS A 150 0.66 -23.19 14.19
CA HIS A 150 1.80 -22.53 14.82
C HIS A 150 1.48 -21.05 15.07
N SER A 151 1.03 -20.35 14.03
CA SER A 151 0.66 -18.93 14.10
C SER A 151 -0.46 -18.67 15.10
N LEU A 152 -1.53 -19.48 15.09
CA LEU A 152 -2.68 -19.29 15.98
C LEU A 152 -2.34 -19.53 17.47
N ASN A 153 -1.37 -20.40 17.74
CA ASN A 153 -0.95 -20.73 19.10
C ASN A 153 0.10 -19.77 19.68
N TYR A 154 0.67 -18.86 18.87
CA TYR A 154 1.70 -17.91 19.34
C TYR A 154 1.27 -17.18 20.62
N LYS A 155 0.02 -16.72 20.71
CA LYS A 155 -0.51 -15.96 21.85
C LYS A 155 -0.50 -16.69 23.18
N TYR A 156 -0.41 -18.03 23.16
CA TYR A 156 -0.34 -18.87 24.36
C TYR A 156 1.09 -19.27 24.73
N SER A 157 2.08 -18.84 23.94
CA SER A 157 3.48 -19.19 24.16
C SER A 157 4.17 -18.25 25.15
N PRO A 158 5.28 -18.69 25.78
CA PRO A 158 6.18 -17.80 26.52
C PRO A 158 6.71 -16.64 25.67
N HIS A 159 6.88 -16.84 24.36
CA HIS A 159 7.33 -15.78 23.45
C HIS A 159 6.36 -14.59 23.43
N ALA A 160 5.05 -14.87 23.42
CA ALA A 160 4.03 -13.82 23.47
C ALA A 160 4.03 -13.07 24.82
N GLN A 161 4.28 -13.77 25.93
CA GLN A 161 4.36 -13.14 27.25
C GLN A 161 5.56 -12.18 27.33
N LEU A 162 6.73 -12.62 26.84
CA LEU A 162 7.92 -11.77 26.78
C LEU A 162 7.72 -10.56 25.87
N PHE A 163 7.11 -10.75 24.70
CA PHE A 163 6.80 -9.66 23.78
C PHE A 163 5.84 -8.63 24.39
N GLN A 164 4.78 -9.08 25.07
CA GLN A 164 3.84 -8.19 25.77
C GLN A 164 4.53 -7.39 26.88
N ALA A 165 5.51 -7.99 27.57
CA ALA A 165 6.28 -7.31 28.61
C ALA A 165 7.22 -6.21 28.06
N GLU A 166 7.53 -6.19 26.76
CA GLU A 166 8.37 -5.15 26.14
C GLU A 166 7.63 -3.82 25.89
N GLY A 167 6.29 -3.81 25.89
CA GLY A 167 5.49 -2.59 25.72
C GLY A 167 5.19 -2.21 24.26
N ILE A 168 4.90 -0.92 24.01
CA ILE A 168 4.09 -0.44 22.88
C ILE A 168 4.91 -0.17 21.59
N LEU A 169 6.23 -0.06 21.68
CA LEU A 169 7.13 0.09 20.51
C LEU A 169 8.33 -0.86 20.60
N PRO A 170 8.09 -2.18 20.62
CA PRO A 170 9.15 -3.17 20.69
C PRO A 170 9.91 -3.09 19.37
N ARG A 171 11.13 -2.57 19.45
CA ARG A 171 12.11 -2.76 18.39
C ARG A 171 12.54 -4.23 18.45
N PRO A 172 12.95 -4.84 17.32
CA PRO A 172 13.61 -6.13 17.35
C PRO A 172 14.67 -6.14 18.45
N SER A 173 14.50 -7.04 19.41
CA SER A 173 15.32 -7.13 20.61
C SER A 173 15.70 -8.60 20.82
N SER A 174 16.75 -8.86 21.61
CA SER A 174 17.13 -10.22 21.97
C SER A 174 16.24 -10.83 23.06
N LYS A 175 15.29 -10.07 23.63
CA LYS A 175 14.48 -10.48 24.78
C LYS A 175 13.18 -11.16 24.40
N SER A 176 12.69 -10.96 23.19
CA SER A 176 11.47 -11.61 22.69
C SER A 176 11.60 -11.96 21.21
N VAL A 177 10.83 -12.96 20.79
CA VAL A 177 10.70 -13.36 19.39
C VAL A 177 9.25 -13.30 18.99
N THR A 178 8.99 -12.79 17.80
CA THR A 178 7.66 -12.61 17.20
C THR A 178 7.62 -13.26 15.83
N SER A 179 6.42 -13.44 15.26
CA SER A 179 6.27 -13.87 13.87
C SER A 179 7.09 -12.98 12.92
N GLY A 180 7.09 -11.68 13.16
CA GLY A 180 7.82 -10.69 12.37
C GLY A 180 9.32 -10.63 12.62
N THR A 181 9.89 -11.33 13.62
CA THR A 181 11.36 -11.45 13.78
C THR A 181 11.86 -12.81 13.28
N SER A 182 11.06 -13.86 13.41
CA SER A 182 11.46 -15.22 13.04
C SER A 182 11.22 -15.57 11.56
N HIS A 183 10.29 -14.87 10.89
CA HIS A 183 9.85 -15.21 9.52
C HIS A 183 9.91 -14.04 8.54
N ARG A 184 10.55 -12.93 8.90
CA ARG A 184 10.70 -11.74 8.03
C ARG A 184 11.92 -11.85 7.09
N PHE A 185 12.31 -13.08 6.76
CA PHE A 185 13.38 -13.41 5.82
C PHE A 185 12.84 -14.01 4.53
#